data_AF-A0A559IYV8-F1
#
_entry.id   AF-A0A559IYV8-F1
#
_cell.length_a   1.000
_cell.length_b   1.000
_cell.length_c   1.000
_cell.angle_alpha   90.00
_cell.angle_beta   90.00
_cell.angle_gamma   90.00
#
_symmetry.space_group_name_H-M   'P 1'
#
loop_
_entity.id
_entity.type
_entity.pdbx_description
1 polymer ?
#
loop_
_entity_poly.entity_id
_entity_poly.type
_entity_poly.pdbx_seq_one_letter_code
_entity_poly.pdbx_strand_id
1 'polypeptide(L)'
;MANANVKLTISRFIAIMMLVIPGVLATAGFLYMKDAIYQYIVDKGNPALTDISFGWLPFLGGLFLFAIGVGFIGGWIFFRDRKHNYVAPRFREKKPRGPRPDFRQQATRSQHNSGDNPSAEANTK
;
A
#
# COMPACT_ATOMS: atom_id res chain seq x y z
N MET A 1 20.22 15.79 2.07
CA MET A 1 19.27 14.78 2.61
C MET A 1 17.86 15.31 2.90
N ALA A 2 17.59 16.61 2.86
CA ALA A 2 16.26 17.19 3.15
C ALA A 2 15.15 16.87 2.11
N ASN A 3 15.52 16.59 0.86
CA ASN A 3 14.57 16.52 -0.26
C ASN A 3 13.77 15.21 -0.33
N ALA A 4 14.24 14.15 0.35
CA ALA A 4 13.58 12.85 0.35
C ALA A 4 12.26 12.85 1.13
N ASN A 5 12.22 13.58 2.25
CA ASN A 5 11.02 13.71 3.09
C ASN A 5 9.91 14.45 2.34
N VAL A 6 10.26 15.53 1.64
CA VAL A 6 9.32 16.33 0.84
C VAL A 6 8.74 15.50 -0.32
N LYS A 7 9.56 14.71 -1.02
CA LYS A 7 9.08 13.80 -2.08
C LYS A 7 8.08 12.76 -1.55
N LEU A 8 8.32 12.20 -0.37
CA LEU A 8 7.41 11.22 0.25
C LEU A 8 6.09 11.87 0.66
N THR A 9 6.13 13.07 1.24
CA THR A 9 4.94 13.85 1.63
C THR A 9 4.10 14.22 0.41
N ILE A 10 4.73 14.69 -0.67
CA ILE A 10 4.04 15.04 -1.93
C ILE A 10 3.37 13.81 -2.56
N SER A 11 4.03 12.66 -2.57
CA SER A 11 3.45 11.41 -3.09
C SER A 11 2.18 10.99 -2.32
N ARG A 12 2.21 11.09 -0.99
CA ARG A 12 1.04 10.82 -0.13
C ARG A 12 -0.11 11.80 -0.40
N PHE A 13 0.22 13.09 -0.55
CA PHE A 13 -0.77 14.12 -0.83
C PHE A 13 -1.49 13.89 -2.17
N ILE A 14 -0.72 13.60 -3.22
CA ILE A 14 -1.28 13.30 -4.55
C ILE A 14 -2.18 12.05 -4.49
N ALA A 15 -1.77 11.01 -3.75
CA ALA A 15 -2.59 9.81 -3.58
C ALA A 15 -3.94 10.11 -2.91
N ILE A 16 -3.98 11.02 -1.93
CA ILE A 16 -5.22 11.43 -1.27
C ILE A 16 -6.07 12.27 -2.22
N MET A 17 -5.47 13.21 -2.96
CA MET A 17 -6.18 14.03 -3.96
C MET A 17 -6.85 13.16 -5.05
N MET A 18 -6.17 12.08 -5.49
CA MET A 18 -6.78 11.11 -6.40
C MET A 18 -7.93 10.31 -5.77
N LEU A 19 -7.97 10.18 -4.45
CA LEU A 19 -9.04 9.48 -3.71
C LEU A 19 -10.25 10.38 -3.40
N VAL A 20 -10.05 11.70 -3.35
CA VAL A 20 -11.12 12.67 -3.06
C VAL A 20 -12.18 12.67 -4.17
N ILE A 21 -11.76 12.68 -5.43
CA ILE A 21 -12.68 12.72 -6.59
C ILE A 21 -13.69 11.55 -6.58
N PRO A 22 -13.25 10.28 -6.51
CA PRO A 22 -14.18 9.15 -6.44
C PRO A 22 -14.95 9.10 -5.10
N GLY A 23 -14.39 9.66 -4.02
CA GLY A 23 -15.10 9.79 -2.74
C GLY A 23 -16.30 10.74 -2.83
N VAL A 24 -16.13 11.91 -3.46
CA VAL A 24 -17.24 12.85 -3.69
C VAL A 24 -18.29 12.22 -4.61
N LEU A 25 -17.88 11.51 -5.67
CA LEU A 25 -18.81 10.78 -6.54
C LEU A 25 -19.62 9.72 -5.78
N ALA A 26 -18.99 8.96 -4.88
CA ALA A 26 -19.69 7.99 -4.05
C ALA A 26 -20.73 8.67 -3.16
N THR A 27 -20.34 9.77 -2.50
CA THR A 27 -21.24 10.52 -1.61
C THR A 27 -22.43 11.11 -2.39
N ALA A 28 -22.17 11.67 -3.58
CA ALA A 28 -23.22 12.17 -4.47
C ALA A 28 -24.17 11.06 -4.93
N GLY A 29 -23.64 9.87 -5.29
CA GLY A 29 -24.44 8.69 -5.61
C GLY A 29 -25.36 8.26 -4.46
N PHE A 30 -24.84 8.29 -3.24
CA PHE A 30 -25.62 7.99 -2.04
C PHE A 30 -26.72 9.04 -1.78
N LEU A 31 -26.44 10.33 -2.03
CA LEU A 31 -27.45 11.39 -1.95
C LEU A 31 -28.63 11.11 -2.88
N TYR A 32 -28.37 10.71 -4.13
CA TYR A 32 -29.44 10.37 -5.08
C TYR A 32 -30.28 9.16 -4.63
N MET A 33 -29.66 8.13 -4.03
CA MET A 33 -30.43 7.01 -3.44
C MET A 33 -31.32 7.49 -2.30
N LYS A 34 -30.75 8.28 -1.38
CA LYS A 34 -31.48 8.84 -0.24
C LYS A 34 -32.68 9.64 -0.76
N ASP A 35 -32.45 10.54 -1.71
CA ASP A 35 -33.50 11.41 -2.22
C ASP A 35 -34.61 10.62 -2.91
N ALA A 36 -34.27 9.56 -3.67
CA ALA A 36 -35.27 8.66 -4.25
C ALA A 36 -36.13 7.94 -3.19
N ILE A 37 -35.51 7.50 -2.09
CA ILE A 37 -36.23 6.86 -0.96
C ILE A 37 -37.09 7.87 -0.21
N TYR A 38 -36.55 9.07 0.07
CA TYR A 38 -37.28 10.13 0.77
C TYR A 38 -38.50 10.60 -0.02
N GLN A 39 -38.36 10.84 -1.34
CA GLN A 39 -39.50 11.20 -2.17
C GLN A 39 -40.57 10.12 -2.16
N TYR A 40 -40.18 8.85 -2.28
CA TYR A 40 -41.12 7.74 -2.21
C TYR A 40 -41.88 7.66 -0.88
N ILE A 41 -41.22 7.95 0.24
CA ILE A 41 -41.86 7.96 1.57
C ILE A 41 -42.80 9.17 1.73
N VAL A 42 -42.37 10.36 1.26
CA VAL A 42 -43.17 11.58 1.32
C VAL A 42 -44.43 11.47 0.44
N ASP A 43 -44.28 10.98 -0.79
CA ASP A 43 -45.40 10.85 -1.73
C ASP A 43 -46.42 9.82 -1.27
N LYS A 44 -45.99 8.73 -0.61
CA LYS A 44 -46.90 7.79 0.05
C LYS A 44 -47.73 8.39 1.18
N GLY A 45 -47.19 9.40 1.88
CA GLY A 45 -47.88 10.06 2.98
C GLY A 45 -48.95 11.04 2.52
N ASN A 46 -48.97 11.40 1.23
CA ASN A 46 -49.89 12.39 0.68
C ASN A 46 -51.07 11.71 -0.06
N PRO A 47 -52.31 11.78 0.46
CA PRO A 47 -53.48 11.15 -0.17
C PRO A 47 -53.90 11.80 -1.50
N ALA A 48 -53.27 12.90 -1.93
CA ALA A 48 -53.59 13.62 -3.16
C ALA A 48 -52.88 13.07 -4.42
N LEU A 49 -51.88 12.19 -4.28
CA LEU A 49 -51.08 11.69 -5.41
C LEU A 49 -51.47 10.23 -5.72
N THR A 50 -52.15 10.02 -6.85
CA THR A 50 -52.69 8.72 -7.27
C THR A 50 -51.64 7.81 -7.94
N ASP A 51 -50.51 8.38 -8.39
CA ASP A 51 -49.41 7.66 -9.02
C ASP A 51 -48.13 7.75 -8.17
N ILE A 52 -48.04 6.88 -7.16
CA ILE A 52 -46.82 6.69 -6.37
C ILE A 52 -45.87 5.80 -7.18
N SER A 53 -45.07 6.41 -8.04
CA SER A 53 -44.02 5.71 -8.79
C SER A 53 -42.69 5.78 -8.04
N PHE A 54 -42.07 4.62 -7.79
CA PHE A 54 -40.74 4.58 -7.20
C PHE A 54 -39.73 5.12 -8.22
N GLY A 55 -38.90 6.08 -7.80
CA GLY A 55 -37.84 6.68 -8.62
C GLY A 55 -36.70 5.72 -8.93
N TRP A 56 -36.96 4.67 -9.72
CA TRP A 56 -35.97 3.66 -10.11
C TRP A 56 -34.77 4.28 -10.84
N LEU A 57 -34.99 5.31 -11.65
CA LEU A 57 -33.93 5.97 -12.41
C LEU A 57 -32.91 6.71 -11.50
N PRO A 58 -33.32 7.62 -10.60
CA PRO A 58 -32.38 8.23 -9.65
C PRO A 58 -31.80 7.22 -8.65
N PHE A 59 -32.56 6.18 -8.28
CA PHE A 59 -32.07 5.12 -7.40
C PHE A 59 -30.96 4.27 -8.05
N LEU A 60 -31.18 3.73 -9.25
CA LEU A 60 -30.16 2.97 -10.00
C LEU A 60 -29.01 3.86 -10.42
N GLY A 61 -29.27 5.10 -10.85
CA GLY A 61 -28.23 6.07 -11.17
C GLY A 61 -27.32 6.35 -9.97
N GLY A 62 -27.92 6.57 -8.80
CA GLY A 62 -27.21 6.69 -7.53
C GLY A 62 -26.42 5.43 -7.17
N LEU A 63 -27.00 4.24 -7.40
CA LEU A 63 -26.35 2.94 -7.18
C LEU A 63 -25.14 2.74 -8.06
N PHE A 64 -25.22 3.06 -9.34
CA PHE A 64 -24.07 3.00 -10.24
C PHE A 64 -22.99 4.00 -9.82
N LEU A 65 -23.34 5.26 -9.53
CA LEU A 65 -22.36 6.27 -9.08
C LEU A 65 -21.67 5.84 -7.78
N PHE A 66 -22.43 5.32 -6.83
CA PHE A 66 -21.92 4.83 -5.55
C PHE A 66 -21.01 3.62 -5.74
N ALA A 67 -21.45 2.62 -6.51
CA ALA A 67 -20.68 1.41 -6.79
C ALA A 67 -19.38 1.72 -7.55
N ILE A 68 -19.43 2.64 -8.51
CA ILE A 68 -18.23 3.11 -9.21
C ILE A 68 -17.31 3.87 -8.26
N GLY A 69 -17.83 4.78 -7.44
CA GLY A 69 -17.01 5.54 -6.49
C GLY A 69 -16.31 4.64 -5.45
N VAL A 70 -17.07 3.78 -4.77
CA VAL A 70 -16.53 2.85 -3.76
C VAL A 70 -15.68 1.77 -4.41
N GLY A 71 -16.12 1.22 -5.55
CA GLY A 71 -15.37 0.21 -6.30
C GLY A 71 -14.05 0.75 -6.84
N PHE A 72 -14.02 2.02 -7.27
CA PHE A 72 -12.78 2.68 -7.68
C PHE A 72 -11.83 2.87 -6.49
N ILE A 73 -12.33 3.30 -5.33
CA ILE A 73 -11.52 3.42 -4.10
C ILE A 73 -10.96 2.05 -3.69
N GLY A 74 -11.81 1.02 -3.67
CA GLY A 74 -11.45 -0.36 -3.35
C GLY A 74 -10.45 -0.98 -4.33
N GLY A 75 -10.65 -0.75 -5.63
CA GLY A 75 -9.74 -1.21 -6.68
C GLY A 75 -8.40 -0.48 -6.64
N TRP A 76 -8.43 0.84 -6.45
CA TRP A 76 -7.23 1.67 -6.33
C TRP A 76 -6.42 1.32 -5.08
N ILE A 77 -7.07 1.16 -3.92
CA ILE A 77 -6.36 0.78 -2.69
C ILE A 77 -5.74 -0.61 -2.83
N PHE A 78 -6.44 -1.58 -3.42
CA PHE A 78 -5.92 -2.93 -3.64
C PHE A 78 -4.73 -2.94 -4.62
N PHE A 79 -4.85 -2.22 -5.75
CA PHE A 79 -3.76 -2.09 -6.72
C PHE A 79 -2.54 -1.37 -6.13
N ARG A 80 -2.78 -0.31 -5.35
CA ARG A 80 -1.73 0.45 -4.66
C ARG A 80 -1.07 -0.39 -3.57
N ASP A 81 -1.83 -1.13 -2.78
CA ASP A 81 -1.30 -1.98 -1.69
C ASP A 81 -0.46 -3.15 -2.23
N ARG A 82 -0.92 -3.79 -3.32
CA ARG A 82 -0.18 -4.86 -3.99
C ARG A 82 1.21 -4.42 -4.48
N LYS A 83 1.38 -3.17 -4.90
CA LYS A 83 2.67 -2.65 -5.39
C LYS A 83 3.67 -2.30 -4.27
N HIS A 84 3.21 -2.18 -3.02
CA HIS A 84 4.04 -1.84 -1.86
C HIS A 84 4.49 -3.05 -1.02
N ASN A 85 4.18 -4.28 -1.46
CA ASN A 85 4.79 -5.53 -0.97
C ASN A 85 4.85 -5.65 0.57
N TYR A 86 3.72 -5.45 1.25
CA TYR A 86 3.51 -5.87 2.66
C TYR A 86 3.31 -7.39 2.81
N VAL A 87 3.76 -8.20 1.83
CA VAL A 87 3.83 -9.64 2.04
C VAL A 87 4.85 -9.92 3.14
N ALA A 88 4.43 -10.71 4.14
CA ALA A 88 5.25 -11.07 5.28
C ALA A 88 6.66 -11.52 4.86
N PRO A 89 7.70 -11.32 5.71
CA PRO A 89 9.10 -11.68 5.43
C PRO A 89 9.35 -13.13 4.98
N ARG A 90 8.32 -13.98 4.97
CA ARG A 90 8.33 -15.38 4.57
C ARG A 90 8.40 -15.62 3.06
N PHE A 91 8.18 -14.60 2.23
CA PHE A 91 8.39 -14.66 0.77
C PHE A 91 9.70 -14.02 0.30
N ARG A 92 10.64 -13.74 1.22
CA ARG A 92 12.00 -13.39 0.83
C ARG A 92 12.69 -14.65 0.35
N GLU A 93 13.19 -14.66 -0.90
CA GLU A 93 14.17 -15.65 -1.32
C GLU A 93 15.27 -15.74 -0.27
N LYS A 94 15.49 -16.95 0.25
CA LYS A 94 16.64 -17.22 1.10
C LYS A 94 17.88 -16.87 0.27
N LYS A 95 18.55 -15.76 0.61
CA LYS A 95 19.89 -15.47 0.12
C LYS A 95 20.70 -16.76 0.30
N PRO A 96 21.27 -17.36 -0.76
CA PRO A 96 22.06 -18.57 -0.61
C PRO A 96 23.15 -18.24 0.41
N ARG A 97 23.23 -19.04 1.48
CA ARG A 97 24.27 -18.88 2.49
C ARG A 97 25.59 -18.91 1.72
N GLY A 98 26.38 -17.85 1.88
CA GLY A 98 27.72 -17.79 1.27
C GLY A 98 28.53 -19.02 1.66
N PRO A 99 29.51 -19.42 0.83
CA PRO A 99 30.35 -20.59 1.11
C PRO A 99 30.89 -20.52 2.53
N ARG A 100 30.75 -21.63 3.28
CA ARG A 100 31.28 -21.73 4.65
C ARG A 100 32.77 -21.39 4.61
N PRO A 101 33.28 -20.52 5.50
CA PRO A 101 34.71 -20.27 5.57
C PRO A 101 35.43 -21.59 5.87
N ASP A 102 36.30 -22.00 4.96
CA ASP A 102 37.11 -23.20 5.11
C ASP A 102 38.22 -22.93 6.13
N PHE A 103 38.00 -23.39 7.37
CA PHE A 103 38.94 -23.28 8.48
C PHE A 103 40.30 -23.96 8.19
N ARG A 104 40.37 -24.81 7.17
CA ARG A 104 41.61 -25.48 6.77
C ARG A 104 42.68 -24.50 6.27
N GLN A 105 42.30 -23.33 5.76
CA GLN A 105 43.24 -22.29 5.29
C GLN A 105 43.82 -21.41 6.42
N GLN A 106 43.18 -21.36 7.58
CA GLN A 106 43.66 -20.56 8.72
C GLN A 106 44.77 -21.30 9.49
N ALA A 107 44.72 -22.63 9.56
CA ALA A 107 45.73 -23.44 10.22
C ALA A 107 47.10 -23.37 9.51
N THR A 108 47.12 -23.30 8.18
CA THR A 108 48.37 -23.22 7.40
C THR A 108 49.01 -21.83 7.40
N ARG A 109 48.23 -20.74 7.46
CA ARG A 109 48.78 -19.36 7.58
C ARG A 109 49.44 -19.07 8.93
N SER A 110 49.03 -19.76 9.98
CA SER A 110 49.53 -19.52 11.35
C SER A 110 50.92 -20.13 11.59
N GLN A 111 51.29 -21.19 10.86
CA GLN A 111 52.61 -21.81 11.00
C GLN A 111 53.70 -21.11 10.18
N HIS A 112 53.36 -20.52 9.03
CA HIS A 112 54.35 -19.86 8.17
C HIS A 112 54.82 -18.49 8.70
N ASN A 113 54.03 -17.84 9.57
CA ASN A 113 54.35 -16.49 10.09
C ASN A 113 55.18 -16.49 11.39
N SER A 114 55.63 -17.66 11.87
CA SER A 114 56.42 -17.79 13.11
C SER A 114 57.94 -17.90 12.86
N GLY A 115 58.39 -17.81 11.61
CA GLY A 115 59.79 -18.05 11.23
C GLY A 115 60.68 -16.81 11.10
N ASP A 116 60.12 -15.61 10.96
CA ASP A 116 60.88 -14.44 10.50
C ASP A 116 60.90 -13.31 11.55
N ASN A 117 61.36 -13.60 12.77
CA ASN A 117 61.67 -12.56 13.75
C ASN A 117 63.21 -12.35 13.85
N PRO A 118 63.82 -11.55 12.95
CA PRO A 118 65.26 -11.26 12.97
C PRO A 118 65.70 -10.40 14.18
N SER A 119 64.79 -10.06 15.10
CA SER A 119 65.07 -9.19 16.25
C SER A 119 65.78 -9.88 17.42
N ALA A 120 65.87 -11.21 17.44
CA ALA A 120 66.42 -11.96 18.58
C ALA A 120 67.95 -12.20 18.51
N GLU A 121 68.59 -12.03 17.36
CA GLU A 121 70.03 -12.33 17.18
C GLU A 121 70.98 -11.12 17.35
N ALA A 122 70.47 -9.89 17.44
CA ALA A 122 71.29 -8.67 17.38
C ALA A 122 71.76 -8.11 18.75
N ASN A 123 71.46 -8.75 19.88
CA ASN A 123 71.80 -8.22 21.21
C ASN A 123 72.58 -9.20 22.11
N THR A 124 73.43 -10.03 21.50
CA THR A 124 74.34 -10.91 22.20
C THR A 124 75.73 -10.79 21.59
N LYS A 125 76.40 -9.66 21.84
CA LYS A 125 77.85 -9.51 21.74
C LYS A 125 78.35 -8.51 22.76
#